data_AF-A0A963JAF5-F1
#
_entry.id   AF-A0A963JAF5-F1
#
_cell.length_a   1.000
_cell.length_b   1.000
_cell.length_c   1.000
_cell.angle_alpha   90.00
_cell.angle_beta   90.00
_cell.angle_gamma   90.00
#
_symmetry.space_group_name_H-M   'P 1'
#
loop_
_entity.id
_entity.type
_entity.pdbx_description
1 polymer ?
#
loop_
_entity_poly.entity_id
_entity_poly.type
_entity_poly.pdbx_seq_one_letter_code
_entity_poly.pdbx_strand_id
1 'polypeptide(L)'
;MNAPTMQGLNLSAPAYVKNARLLAWVADMAALCKPDSIVWCDGSKEEYDRLCQQLVDAGTFQRLNPAKRPDSFLALSDPSDVARVEDRTYICSEKQENAGPTNNWM
;
A
#
# COMPACT_ATOMS: atom_id res chain seq x y z
N MET A 1 24.61 6.35 4.74
CA MET A 1 24.45 5.73 6.07
C MET A 1 23.43 6.55 6.84
N ASN A 2 22.17 6.14 6.82
CA ASN A 2 21.14 6.68 7.70
C ASN A 2 20.75 5.53 8.61
N ALA A 3 21.31 5.50 9.82
CA ALA A 3 20.86 4.56 10.84
C ALA A 3 19.46 5.01 11.29
N PRO A 4 18.47 4.13 11.39
CA PRO A 4 17.18 4.54 11.86
C PRO A 4 17.19 4.68 13.39
N THR A 5 16.79 5.85 13.83
CA THR A 5 16.43 6.14 15.22
C THR A 5 15.22 5.26 15.60
N MET A 6 15.50 4.10 16.19
CA MET A 6 14.52 3.26 16.88
C MET A 6 14.10 3.88 18.21
N GLN A 7 13.66 5.15 18.23
CA GLN A 7 13.22 5.80 19.46
C GLN A 7 11.79 6.32 19.30
N GLY A 8 10.85 5.61 19.93
CA GLY A 8 9.51 6.10 20.25
C GLY A 8 8.39 5.77 19.25
N LEU A 9 8.68 5.13 18.12
CA LEU A 9 7.65 4.75 17.16
C LEU A 9 6.86 3.53 17.65
N ASN A 10 5.59 3.73 18.01
CA ASN A 10 4.66 2.63 18.19
C ASN A 10 4.32 2.04 16.82
N LEU A 11 4.93 0.90 16.49
CA LEU A 11 4.69 0.22 15.22
C LEU A 11 3.35 -0.54 15.21
N SER A 12 2.66 -0.67 16.35
CA SER A 12 1.43 -1.46 16.49
C SER A 12 1.55 -2.89 15.95
N ALA A 13 2.77 -3.46 15.97
CA ALA A 13 3.05 -4.76 15.37
C ALA A 13 2.39 -5.89 16.18
N PRO A 14 1.62 -6.78 15.54
CA PRO A 14 1.05 -7.94 16.21
C PRO A 14 2.14 -8.84 16.82
N ALA A 15 1.80 -9.53 17.91
CA ALA A 15 2.75 -10.37 18.64
C ALA A 15 3.38 -11.49 17.77
N TYR A 16 2.69 -11.95 16.73
CA TYR A 16 3.21 -12.97 15.80
C TYR A 16 4.26 -12.44 14.82
N VAL A 17 4.40 -11.11 14.67
CA VAL A 17 5.43 -10.51 13.80
C VAL A 17 6.77 -10.51 14.53
N LYS A 18 7.59 -11.52 14.25
CA LYS A 18 8.91 -11.70 14.89
C LYS A 18 10.10 -11.31 14.02
N ASN A 19 9.89 -11.01 12.73
CA ASN A 19 10.98 -10.70 11.81
C ASN A 19 11.57 -9.32 12.11
N ALA A 20 12.76 -9.29 12.72
CA ALA A 20 13.42 -8.05 13.11
C ALA A 20 13.76 -7.13 11.92
N ARG A 21 14.09 -7.69 10.75
CA ARG A 21 14.37 -6.88 9.54
C ARG A 21 13.12 -6.18 9.03
N LEU A 22 11.97 -6.87 9.07
CA LEU A 22 10.68 -6.28 8.72
C LEU A 22 10.32 -5.13 9.67
N LEU A 23 10.44 -5.35 10.99
CA LEU A 23 10.12 -4.34 11.99
C LEU A 23 11.01 -3.10 11.85
N ALA A 24 12.31 -3.29 11.62
CA ALA A 24 13.24 -2.19 11.36
C ALA A 24 12.81 -1.41 10.11
N TRP A 25 12.52 -2.09 9.00
CA TRP A 25 12.07 -1.43 7.77
C TRP A 25 10.76 -0.64 7.97
N VAL A 26 9.77 -1.19 8.68
CA VAL A 26 8.52 -0.45 8.98
C VAL A 26 8.81 0.80 9.83
N ALA A 27 9.75 0.73 10.78
CA ALA A 27 10.15 1.90 11.55
C ALA A 27 10.77 2.99 10.65
N ASP A 28 11.62 2.61 9.69
CA ASP A 28 12.23 3.53 8.73
C ASP A 28 11.16 4.22 7.88
N MET A 29 10.19 3.45 7.40
CA MET A 29 9.07 3.97 6.60
C MET A 29 8.15 4.87 7.43
N ALA A 30 7.88 4.53 8.68
CA ALA A 30 7.08 5.37 9.57
C ALA A 30 7.77 6.70 9.88
N ALA A 31 9.10 6.69 10.06
CA ALA A 31 9.88 7.91 10.24
C ALA A 31 9.87 8.81 9.00
N LEU A 32 9.89 8.23 7.80
CA LEU A 32 9.83 8.95 6.53
C LEU A 32 8.44 9.50 6.21
N CYS A 33 7.42 8.62 6.24
CA CYS A 33 6.06 8.93 5.80
C CYS A 33 5.23 9.66 6.85
N LYS A 34 5.60 9.55 8.14
CA LYS A 34 4.91 10.16 9.29
C LYS A 34 3.39 9.93 9.29
N PRO A 35 2.92 8.68 9.20
CA PRO A 35 1.49 8.40 9.13
C PRO A 35 0.82 8.67 10.49
N ASP A 36 -0.47 9.02 10.48
CA ASP A 36 -1.26 9.17 11.71
C ASP A 36 -1.39 7.84 12.48
N SER A 37 -1.42 6.71 11.75
CA SER A 37 -1.50 5.38 12.34
C SER A 37 -0.86 4.31 11.44
N ILE A 38 -0.46 3.20 12.06
CA ILE A 38 0.04 2.00 11.37
C ILE A 38 -0.94 0.86 11.68
N VAL A 39 -1.46 0.23 10.62
CA VAL A 39 -2.37 -0.92 10.70
C VAL A 39 -1.71 -2.09 9.98
N TRP A 40 -1.68 -3.25 10.65
CA TRP A 40 -1.15 -4.49 10.07
C TRP A 40 -2.30 -5.31 9.52
N CYS A 41 -2.34 -5.48 8.19
CA CYS A 41 -3.40 -6.22 7.55
C CYS A 41 -3.31 -7.72 7.87
N ASP A 42 -4.41 -8.31 8.33
CA ASP A 42 -4.50 -9.75 8.65
C ASP A 42 -5.23 -10.57 7.57
N GLY A 43 -5.93 -9.91 6.64
CA GLY A 43 -6.67 -10.55 5.55
C GLY A 43 -7.97 -11.22 5.96
N SER A 44 -8.46 -10.98 7.17
CA SER A 44 -9.74 -11.50 7.67
C SER A 44 -10.94 -10.88 6.94
N LYS A 45 -12.11 -11.53 7.06
CA LYS A 45 -13.37 -11.00 6.51
C LYS A 45 -13.79 -9.72 7.24
N GLU A 46 -13.56 -9.67 8.54
CA GLU A 46 -13.85 -8.53 9.40
C GLU A 46 -12.99 -7.32 8.99
N GLU A 47 -11.72 -7.53 8.66
CA GLU A 47 -10.86 -6.51 8.09
C GLU A 47 -11.37 -6.02 6.73
N TYR A 48 -11.68 -6.95 5.83
CA TYR A 48 -12.22 -6.61 4.50
C TYR A 48 -13.49 -5.75 4.61
N ASP A 49 -14.45 -6.18 5.43
CA ASP A 49 -15.72 -5.48 5.63
C ASP A 49 -15.51 -4.09 6.22
N ARG A 50 -14.62 -3.97 7.21
CA ARG A 50 -14.26 -2.68 7.83
C ARG A 50 -13.65 -1.74 6.81
N LEU A 51 -12.69 -2.19 6.00
CA LEU A 51 -12.03 -1.36 4.99
C LEU A 51 -12.99 -0.96 3.87
N CYS A 52 -13.79 -1.89 3.36
CA CYS A 52 -14.81 -1.59 2.35
C CYS A 52 -15.83 -0.58 2.86
N GLN A 53 -16.27 -0.68 4.12
CA GLN A 53 -17.19 0.29 4.69
C GLN A 53 -16.54 1.67 4.82
N GLN A 54 -15.29 1.76 5.29
CA GLN A 54 -14.54 3.03 5.32
C GLN A 54 -14.44 3.67 3.93
N LEU A 55 -14.22 2.88 2.87
CA LEU A 55 -14.17 3.38 1.49
C LEU A 55 -15.54 3.84 0.98
N VAL A 56 -16.63 3.23 1.42
CA VAL A 56 -18.00 3.70 1.13
C VAL A 56 -18.26 5.01 1.85
N ASP A 57 -17.91 5.10 3.13
CA ASP A 57 -18.12 6.31 3.94
C ASP A 57 -17.30 7.50 3.40
N ALA A 58 -16.11 7.23 2.86
CA ALA A 58 -15.25 8.22 2.19
C ALA A 58 -15.70 8.59 0.76
N GLY A 59 -16.68 7.87 0.19
CA GLY A 59 -17.16 8.10 -1.18
C GLY A 59 -16.27 7.52 -2.29
N THR A 60 -15.16 6.86 -1.94
CA THR A 60 -14.32 6.13 -2.90
C THR A 60 -15.08 4.96 -3.52
N PHE A 61 -15.89 4.26 -2.73
CA PHE A 61 -16.72 3.14 -3.16
C PHE A 61 -18.21 3.49 -3.16
N GLN A 62 -18.91 3.03 -4.20
CA GLN A 62 -20.36 2.88 -4.21
C GLN A 62 -20.72 1.41 -4.04
N ARG A 63 -21.54 1.09 -3.02
CA ARG A 63 -22.09 -0.26 -2.86
C ARG A 63 -23.05 -0.59 -4.00
N LEU A 64 -22.85 -1.71 -4.68
CA LEU A 64 -23.73 -2.16 -5.75
C LEU A 64 -24.98 -2.82 -5.19
N ASN A 65 -25.99 -3.02 -6.05
CA ASN A 65 -27.21 -3.70 -5.65
C ASN A 65 -26.90 -5.15 -5.21
N PRO A 66 -27.10 -5.49 -3.92
CA PRO A 66 -26.68 -6.78 -3.38
C PRO A 66 -27.51 -7.96 -3.90
N ALA A 67 -28.74 -7.73 -4.36
CA ALA A 67 -29.55 -8.78 -4.98
C ALA A 67 -29.02 -9.20 -6.37
N LYS A 68 -28.24 -8.33 -7.02
CA LYS A 68 -27.62 -8.62 -8.33
C LYS A 68 -26.14 -8.98 -8.19
N ARG A 69 -25.43 -8.28 -7.30
CA ARG A 69 -23.99 -8.37 -7.09
C ARG A 69 -23.72 -8.23 -5.58
N PRO A 70 -23.87 -9.32 -4.80
CA PRO A 70 -23.58 -9.30 -3.38
C PRO A 70 -22.11 -8.94 -3.15
N ASP A 71 -21.84 -8.23 -2.04
CA ASP A 71 -20.50 -7.82 -1.61
C ASP A 71 -19.63 -7.19 -2.71
N SER A 72 -20.27 -6.37 -3.57
CA SER A 72 -19.62 -5.74 -4.71
C SER A 72 -19.69 -4.21 -4.62
N PHE A 73 -18.64 -3.55 -5.11
CA PHE A 73 -18.46 -2.10 -5.06
C PHE A 73 -18.02 -1.56 -6.42
N LEU A 74 -18.35 -0.30 -6.70
CA LEU A 74 -17.86 0.48 -7.83
C LEU A 74 -16.94 1.59 -7.31
N ALA A 75 -15.76 1.73 -7.93
CA ALA A 75 -14.86 2.85 -7.72
C ALA A 75 -14.68 3.60 -9.04
N LEU A 76 -14.65 4.93 -8.97
CA LEU A 76 -14.38 5.80 -10.11
C LEU A 76 -13.13 6.61 -9.77
N SER A 77 -12.02 6.34 -10.45
CA SER A 77 -10.77 7.06 -10.22
C SER A 77 -10.79 8.46 -10.81
N ASP A 78 -9.79 9.26 -10.47
CA ASP A 78 -9.55 10.54 -11.12
C ASP A 78 -9.29 10.33 -12.63
N PRO A 79 -9.85 11.15 -13.54
CA PRO A 79 -9.62 11.01 -14.99
C PRO A 79 -8.15 11.03 -15.42
N SER A 80 -7.25 11.59 -14.60
CA SER A 80 -5.81 11.60 -14.83
C SER A 80 -5.09 10.31 -14.43
N ASP A 81 -5.74 9.41 -13.68
CA ASP A 81 -5.18 8.14 -13.19
C ASP A 81 -6.11 6.97 -13.53
N VAL A 82 -6.11 6.61 -14.81
CA VAL A 82 -7.02 5.58 -15.38
C VAL A 82 -6.27 4.42 -16.04
N ALA A 83 -4.95 4.51 -16.15
CA ALA A 83 -4.11 3.54 -16.81
C ALA A 83 -2.67 3.60 -16.27
N ARG A 84 -1.89 2.56 -16.58
CA ARG A 84 -0.45 2.56 -16.28
C ARG A 84 0.25 3.71 -17.01
N VAL A 85 1.20 4.33 -16.33
CA VAL A 85 2.03 5.44 -16.83
C VAL A 85 3.38 4.88 -17.26
N GLU A 86 3.44 4.30 -18.47
CA GLU A 86 4.60 3.53 -18.93
C GLU A 86 5.88 4.37 -19.02
N ASP A 87 5.78 5.66 -19.35
CA ASP A 87 6.90 6.61 -19.40
C ASP A 87 7.50 6.92 -18.01
N ARG A 88 6.76 6.62 -16.93
CA ARG A 88 7.22 6.76 -15.53
C ARG A 88 7.38 5.42 -14.82
N THR A 89 7.42 4.32 -15.57
CA THR A 89 7.69 2.97 -15.05
C THR A 89 9.12 2.59 -15.39
N TYR A 90 9.92 2.21 -14.38
CA TYR A 90 11.37 1.99 -14.53
C TYR A 90 11.82 0.61 -14.08
N ILE A 91 12.85 0.09 -14.75
CA ILE A 91 13.65 -1.08 -14.34
C ILE A 91 15.01 -0.58 -13.83
N CYS A 92 15.11 -0.29 -12.53
CA CYS A 92 16.31 0.24 -11.88
C CYS A 92 17.32 -0.86 -11.51
N SER A 93 17.80 -1.60 -12.52
CA SER A 93 18.94 -2.52 -12.34
C SER A 93 20.26 -1.75 -12.23
N GLU A 94 21.31 -2.33 -11.64
CA GLU A 94 22.58 -1.62 -11.45
C GLU A 94 23.22 -1.12 -12.76
N LYS A 95 22.95 -1.80 -13.89
CA LYS A 95 23.51 -1.46 -15.21
C LYS A 95 22.41 -1.39 -16.26
N GLN A 96 22.49 -0.40 -17.14
CA GLN A 96 21.48 -0.16 -18.17
C GLN A 96 21.26 -1.35 -19.09
N GLU A 97 22.31 -2.08 -19.46
CA GLU A 97 22.21 -3.26 -20.33
C GLU A 97 21.33 -4.38 -19.73
N ASN A 98 21.21 -4.44 -18.39
CA ASN A 98 20.38 -5.44 -17.72
C ASN A 98 18.89 -5.06 -17.72
N ALA A 99 18.55 -3.77 -17.89
CA ALA A 99 17.19 -3.36 -18.19
C ALA A 99 16.84 -3.69 -19.65
N GLY A 100 17.80 -3.53 -20.57
CA GLY A 100 17.62 -3.82 -21.98
C GLY A 100 16.84 -2.74 -22.74
N PRO A 101 16.72 -2.87 -24.08
CA PRO A 101 16.24 -1.79 -24.95
C PRO A 101 14.72 -1.55 -24.91
N THR A 102 13.96 -2.42 -24.24
CA THR A 102 12.49 -2.35 -24.15
C THR A 102 12.00 -1.70 -22.86
N ASN A 103 12.90 -1.18 -22.02
CA ASN A 103 12.60 -0.68 -20.68
C ASN A 103 13.16 0.73 -20.48
N ASN A 104 12.51 1.50 -19.59
CA ASN A 104 13.09 2.73 -19.06
C ASN A 104 14.06 2.36 -17.92
N TRP A 105 15.26 2.93 -17.94
CA TRP A 105 16.30 2.70 -16.93
C TRP A 105 16.68 4.00 -16.23
N MET A 106 16.99 3.92 -14.94
CA MET A 106 17.48 4.99 -14.07
C MET A 106 18.34 4.40 -12.97
#